data_AF-A0A944XDK9-F1
#
_entry.id   AF-A0A944XDK9-F1
#
_cell.length_a   1.000
_cell.length_b   1.000
_cell.length_c   1.000
_cell.angle_alpha   90.00
_cell.angle_beta   90.00
_cell.angle_gamma   90.00
#
_symmetry.space_group_name_H-M   'P 1'
#
loop_
_entity.id
_entity.type
_entity.pdbx_description
1 polymer ?
#
loop_
_entity_poly.entity_id
_entity_poly.type
_entity_poly.pdbx_seq_one_letter_code
_entity_poly.pdbx_strand_id
1 'polypeptide(L)'
;MKKEKATKKKSLYKLKKDFIPLKKSRHFLIYFLVLLLFTFICLWYNFIYLKEDISLSKSSHIENIEKIELEQRIREMVAGHPIEEMIPYIMEHDQIVSIFLVSIAKKESNWGKRTPKYKGKECFNYWGYRGPNTLGSGGHSCFASREEAVAIVAKRITYLVKQGIDTPKEMIVWKCGSSCRTHSSYSVRKWISDVDLYFQKLSK
;
A
#
# COMPACT_ATOMS: atom_id res chain seq x y z
N MET A 1 -94.69 -22.91 -21.30
CA MET A 1 -93.50 -22.97 -20.42
C MET A 1 -92.37 -23.80 -21.06
N LYS A 2 -91.61 -23.29 -22.06
CA LYS A 2 -90.49 -24.07 -22.68
C LYS A 2 -89.46 -23.29 -23.53
N LYS A 3 -89.56 -21.97 -23.73
CA LYS A 3 -88.67 -21.21 -24.64
C LYS A 3 -87.45 -20.54 -23.98
N GLU A 4 -87.34 -20.54 -22.66
CA GLU A 4 -86.30 -19.77 -21.95
C GLU A 4 -84.97 -20.52 -21.72
N LYS A 5 -84.96 -21.86 -21.87
CA LYS A 5 -83.76 -22.68 -21.59
C LYS A 5 -82.78 -22.79 -22.77
N ALA A 6 -83.19 -22.45 -23.99
CA ALA A 6 -82.36 -22.65 -25.19
C ALA A 6 -81.33 -21.54 -25.42
N THR A 7 -81.66 -20.29 -25.08
CA THR A 7 -80.80 -19.11 -25.27
C THR A 7 -79.64 -19.06 -24.27
N LYS A 8 -79.88 -19.43 -23.00
CA LYS A 8 -78.83 -19.46 -21.96
C LYS A 8 -77.74 -20.51 -22.24
N LYS A 9 -78.11 -21.63 -22.88
CA LYS A 9 -77.19 -22.73 -23.20
C LYS A 9 -76.23 -22.39 -24.35
N LYS A 10 -76.66 -21.58 -25.33
CA LYS A 10 -75.81 -21.11 -26.44
C LYS A 10 -74.78 -20.05 -25.98
N SER A 11 -75.14 -19.19 -25.03
CA SER A 11 -74.23 -18.19 -24.45
C SER A 11 -73.08 -18.83 -23.66
N LEU A 12 -73.37 -19.85 -22.85
CA LEU A 12 -72.36 -20.60 -22.09
C LEU A 12 -71.39 -21.40 -22.97
N TYR A 13 -71.83 -21.88 -24.14
CA TYR A 13 -70.95 -22.59 -25.08
C TYR A 13 -69.98 -21.66 -25.82
N LYS A 14 -70.36 -20.39 -26.02
CA LYS A 14 -69.49 -19.39 -26.68
C LYS A 14 -68.42 -18.88 -25.71
N LEU A 15 -68.76 -18.70 -24.42
CA LEU A 15 -67.82 -18.24 -23.39
C LEU A 15 -66.68 -19.23 -23.08
N LYS A 16 -66.88 -20.52 -23.36
CA LYS A 16 -65.90 -21.57 -23.10
C LYS A 16 -64.83 -21.70 -24.20
N LYS A 17 -65.05 -21.07 -25.36
CA LYS A 17 -64.19 -21.22 -26.53
C LYS A 17 -62.97 -20.28 -26.54
N ASP A 18 -63.00 -19.25 -25.70
CA ASP A 18 -61.92 -18.25 -25.59
C ASP A 18 -60.96 -18.54 -24.41
N PHE A 19 -61.15 -19.67 -23.71
CA PHE A 19 -60.20 -20.15 -22.72
C PHE A 19 -58.96 -20.71 -23.42
N ILE A 20 -57.95 -19.85 -23.57
CA ILE A 20 -56.60 -20.23 -24.00
C ILE A 20 -56.14 -21.41 -23.12
N PRO A 21 -55.68 -22.54 -23.69
CA PRO A 21 -55.37 -23.73 -22.92
C PRO A 21 -54.24 -23.45 -21.92
N LEU A 22 -54.55 -23.58 -20.62
CA LEU A 22 -53.68 -23.34 -19.46
C LEU A 22 -52.28 -23.99 -19.58
N LYS A 23 -52.16 -25.08 -20.35
CA LYS A 23 -50.91 -25.82 -20.56
C LYS A 23 -49.88 -25.05 -21.38
N LYS A 24 -50.31 -24.21 -22.34
CA LYS A 24 -49.41 -23.39 -23.20
C LYS A 24 -48.83 -22.19 -22.43
N SER A 25 -49.56 -21.68 -21.43
CA SER A 25 -49.15 -20.55 -20.58
C SER A 25 -48.06 -20.92 -19.55
N ARG A 26 -48.01 -22.17 -19.07
CA ARG A 26 -47.00 -22.62 -18.09
C ARG A 26 -45.57 -22.57 -18.63
N HIS A 27 -45.35 -22.96 -19.88
CA HIS A 27 -44.01 -22.91 -20.48
C HIS A 27 -43.53 -21.47 -20.62
N PHE A 28 -44.40 -20.55 -21.05
CA PHE A 28 -44.09 -19.13 -21.14
C PHE A 28 -43.68 -18.53 -19.78
N LEU A 29 -44.40 -18.88 -18.71
CA LEU A 29 -44.06 -18.46 -17.35
C LEU A 29 -42.69 -18.98 -16.90
N ILE A 30 -42.37 -20.24 -17.20
CA ILE A 30 -41.06 -20.84 -16.86
C ILE A 30 -39.92 -20.11 -17.60
N TYR A 31 -40.06 -19.88 -18.91
CA TYR A 31 -39.05 -19.14 -19.67
C TYR A 31 -38.85 -17.72 -19.15
N PHE A 32 -39.94 -17.03 -18.80
CA PHE A 32 -39.87 -15.69 -18.21
C PHE A 32 -39.14 -15.69 -16.86
N LEU A 33 -39.40 -16.67 -15.99
CA LEU A 33 -38.71 -16.80 -14.70
C LEU A 33 -37.22 -17.12 -14.86
N VAL A 34 -36.87 -17.98 -15.83
CA VAL A 34 -35.46 -18.29 -16.15
C VAL A 34 -34.73 -17.05 -16.68
N LEU A 35 -35.38 -16.28 -17.56
CA LEU A 35 -34.85 -15.02 -18.07
C LEU A 35 -34.61 -14.02 -16.93
N LEU A 36 -35.59 -13.87 -16.03
CA LEU A 36 -35.44 -13.01 -14.86
C LEU A 36 -34.25 -13.45 -14.00
N LEU A 37 -34.15 -14.74 -13.67
CA LEU A 37 -33.02 -15.29 -12.91
C LEU A 37 -31.68 -14.98 -13.58
N PHE A 38 -31.58 -15.18 -14.90
CA PHE A 38 -30.38 -14.87 -15.66
C PHE A 38 -30.03 -13.38 -15.59
N THR A 39 -31.01 -12.50 -15.75
CA THR A 39 -30.78 -11.04 -15.63
C THR A 39 -30.36 -10.63 -14.24
N PHE A 40 -30.95 -11.19 -13.18
CA PHE A 40 -30.54 -10.95 -11.80
C PHE A 40 -29.11 -11.41 -11.54
N ILE A 41 -28.73 -12.58 -12.06
CA ILE A 41 -27.36 -13.09 -11.98
C ILE A 41 -26.40 -12.13 -12.69
N CYS A 42 -26.71 -11.70 -13.92
CA CYS A 42 -25.89 -10.74 -14.66
C CYS A 42 -25.75 -9.41 -13.91
N LEU A 43 -26.85 -8.85 -13.40
CA LEU A 43 -26.82 -7.60 -12.64
C LEU A 43 -26.01 -7.75 -11.34
N TRP A 44 -26.12 -8.90 -10.67
CA TRP A 44 -25.35 -9.20 -9.46
C TRP A 44 -23.85 -9.31 -9.76
N TYR A 45 -23.46 -10.01 -10.82
CA TYR A 45 -22.06 -10.06 -11.27
C TYR A 45 -21.51 -8.68 -11.62
N ASN A 46 -22.27 -7.84 -12.34
CA ASN A 46 -21.87 -6.47 -12.66
C ASN A 46 -21.73 -5.62 -11.39
N PHE A 47 -22.63 -5.77 -10.41
CA PHE A 47 -22.56 -5.06 -9.14
C PHE A 47 -21.34 -5.48 -8.30
N ILE A 48 -21.01 -6.77 -8.28
CA ILE A 48 -19.80 -7.28 -7.61
C ILE A 48 -18.55 -6.66 -8.25
N TYR A 49 -18.44 -6.72 -9.58
CA TYR A 49 -17.30 -6.18 -10.33
C TYR A 49 -17.13 -4.66 -10.09
N LEU A 50 -18.22 -3.89 -10.15
CA LEU A 50 -18.20 -2.46 -9.90
C LEU A 50 -17.76 -2.11 -8.46
N LYS A 51 -18.15 -2.93 -7.47
CA LYS A 51 -17.76 -2.72 -6.07
C LYS A 51 -16.26 -2.92 -5.86
N GLU A 52 -15.65 -3.87 -6.56
CA GLU A 52 -14.22 -4.16 -6.48
C GLU A 52 -13.38 -3.01 -7.07
N ASP A 53 -13.74 -2.50 -8.25
CA ASP A 53 -13.08 -1.35 -8.88
C ASP A 53 -13.11 -0.09 -8.00
N ILE A 54 -14.28 0.22 -7.41
CA ILE A 54 -14.41 1.36 -6.48
C ILE A 54 -13.55 1.15 -5.24
N SER A 55 -13.46 -0.08 -4.73
CA SER A 55 -12.63 -0.38 -3.55
C SER A 55 -11.12 -0.21 -3.85
N LEU A 56 -10.67 -0.62 -5.03
CA LEU A 56 -9.29 -0.48 -5.46
C LEU A 56 -8.93 1.00 -5.70
N SER A 57 -9.80 1.75 -6.38
CA SER A 57 -9.64 3.19 -6.59
C SER A 57 -9.63 3.97 -5.26
N LYS A 58 -10.50 3.60 -4.31
CA LYS A 58 -10.50 4.20 -2.98
C LYS A 58 -9.21 3.87 -2.23
N SER A 59 -8.74 2.62 -2.30
CA SER A 59 -7.48 2.21 -1.66
C SER A 59 -6.28 2.97 -2.21
N SER A 60 -6.15 3.07 -3.54
CA SER A 60 -5.03 3.80 -4.16
C SER A 60 -5.08 5.29 -3.88
N HIS A 61 -6.28 5.88 -3.82
CA HIS A 61 -6.44 7.29 -3.43
C HIS A 61 -6.04 7.53 -1.96
N ILE A 62 -6.39 6.62 -1.04
CA ILE A 62 -5.99 6.70 0.37
C ILE A 62 -4.47 6.57 0.49
N GLU A 63 -3.88 5.57 -0.17
CA GLU A 63 -2.42 5.36 -0.19
C GLU A 63 -1.68 6.60 -0.72
N ASN A 64 -2.22 7.24 -1.77
CA ASN A 64 -1.62 8.46 -2.32
C ASN A 64 -1.73 9.66 -1.36
N ILE A 65 -2.85 9.83 -0.65
CA ILE A 65 -2.98 10.86 0.39
C ILE A 65 -1.94 10.63 1.48
N GLU A 66 -1.86 9.41 2.04
CA GLU A 66 -0.90 9.08 3.10
C GLU A 66 0.53 9.31 2.64
N LYS A 67 0.85 8.99 1.38
CA LYS A 67 2.16 9.24 0.79
C LYS A 67 2.49 10.73 0.68
N ILE A 68 1.53 11.57 0.26
CA ILE A 68 1.68 13.03 0.19
C ILE A 68 1.88 13.62 1.58
N GLU A 69 1.09 13.18 2.56
CA GLU A 69 1.22 13.63 3.94
C GLU A 69 2.57 13.23 4.55
N LEU A 70 3.01 12.00 4.32
CA LEU A 70 4.34 11.54 4.75
C LEU A 70 5.45 12.37 4.11
N GLU A 71 5.37 12.63 2.80
CA GLU A 71 6.35 13.45 2.10
C GLU A 71 6.44 14.85 2.72
N GLN A 72 5.30 15.48 2.99
CA GLN A 72 5.24 16.80 3.62
C GLN A 72 5.89 16.79 5.02
N ARG A 73 5.57 15.78 5.85
CA ARG A 73 6.20 15.63 7.18
C ARG A 73 7.71 15.42 7.08
N ILE A 74 8.17 14.65 6.08
CA ILE A 74 9.60 14.45 5.84
C ILE A 74 10.25 15.78 5.44
N ARG A 75 9.66 16.53 4.49
CA ARG A 75 10.16 17.84 4.04
C ARG A 75 10.33 18.79 5.21
N GLU A 76 9.30 18.94 6.05
CA GLU A 76 9.34 19.79 7.24
C GLU A 76 10.42 19.33 8.24
N MET A 77 10.53 18.02 8.45
CA MET A 77 11.47 17.45 9.42
C MET A 77 12.92 17.69 9.02
N VAL A 78 13.24 17.59 7.73
CA VAL A 78 14.63 17.64 7.24
C VAL A 78 15.02 18.98 6.65
N ALA A 79 14.11 19.96 6.63
CA ALA A 79 14.34 21.29 6.05
C ALA A 79 15.72 21.88 6.43
N GLY A 80 16.45 22.35 5.42
CA GLY A 80 17.78 22.94 5.58
C GLY A 80 18.90 21.92 5.86
N HIS A 81 18.66 20.64 5.61
CA HIS A 81 19.68 19.57 5.72
C HIS A 81 19.97 18.93 4.36
N PRO A 82 21.20 18.42 4.13
CA PRO A 82 21.58 17.82 2.84
C PRO A 82 20.72 16.63 2.37
N ILE A 83 19.97 15.96 3.25
CA ILE A 83 19.02 14.89 2.88
C ILE A 83 17.74 15.41 2.21
N GLU A 84 17.44 16.70 2.31
CA GLU A 84 16.26 17.30 1.68
C GLU A 84 16.27 17.10 0.15
N GLU A 85 17.46 17.20 -0.46
CA GLU A 85 17.67 16.92 -1.89
C GLU A 85 17.50 15.44 -2.27
N MET A 86 17.36 14.54 -1.29
CA MET A 86 17.16 13.11 -1.51
C MET A 86 15.69 12.69 -1.43
N ILE A 87 14.78 13.59 -1.04
CA ILE A 87 13.37 13.28 -0.82
C ILE A 87 12.71 12.62 -2.03
N PRO A 88 12.90 13.08 -3.29
CA PRO A 88 12.29 12.42 -4.44
C PRO A 88 12.62 10.93 -4.52
N TYR A 89 13.88 10.56 -4.28
CA TYR A 89 14.33 9.17 -4.29
C TYR A 89 13.86 8.40 -3.05
N ILE A 90 13.78 9.05 -1.89
CA ILE A 90 13.26 8.42 -0.67
C ILE A 90 11.81 8.00 -0.89
N MET A 91 10.99 8.88 -1.47
CA MET A 91 9.56 8.66 -1.69
C MET A 91 9.24 7.65 -2.81
N GLU A 92 10.24 7.12 -3.52
CA GLU A 92 10.05 5.98 -4.43
C GLU A 92 9.84 4.65 -3.67
N HIS A 93 10.09 4.63 -2.37
CA HIS A 93 9.99 3.45 -1.53
C HIS A 93 8.76 3.46 -0.63
N ASP A 94 8.37 2.27 -0.14
CA ASP A 94 7.27 2.09 0.80
C ASP A 94 7.41 3.01 2.03
N GLN A 95 6.27 3.42 2.60
CA GLN A 95 6.22 4.39 3.70
C GLN A 95 7.18 4.03 4.84
N ILE A 96 7.19 2.77 5.29
CA ILE A 96 8.05 2.33 6.40
C ILE A 96 9.55 2.40 6.05
N VAL A 97 9.93 2.10 4.81
CA VAL A 97 11.31 2.20 4.33
C VAL A 97 11.73 3.67 4.30
N SER A 98 10.86 4.53 3.79
CA SER A 98 11.06 5.99 3.77
C SER A 98 11.26 6.57 5.18
N ILE A 99 10.44 6.13 6.14
CA ILE A 99 10.55 6.54 7.55
C ILE A 99 11.88 6.08 8.14
N PHE A 100 12.30 4.83 7.90
CA PHE A 100 13.60 4.35 8.36
C PHE A 100 14.78 5.08 7.72
N LEU A 101 14.70 5.38 6.42
CA LEU A 101 15.73 6.17 5.72
C LEU A 101 15.94 7.51 6.42
N VAL A 102 14.88 8.24 6.73
CA VAL A 102 14.99 9.55 7.39
C VAL A 102 15.44 9.43 8.84
N SER A 103 14.91 8.45 9.58
CA SER A 103 15.16 8.27 11.01
C SER A 103 16.60 7.79 11.30
N ILE A 104 17.10 6.84 10.52
CA ILE A 104 18.49 6.37 10.62
C ILE A 104 19.46 7.48 10.18
N ALA A 105 19.15 8.21 9.11
CA ALA A 105 20.01 9.30 8.67
C ALA A 105 20.18 10.40 9.73
N LYS A 106 19.13 10.69 10.51
CA LYS A 106 19.24 11.60 11.66
C LYS A 106 20.28 11.10 12.66
N LYS A 107 20.19 9.81 13.00
CA LYS A 107 21.04 9.17 13.99
C LYS A 107 22.51 9.11 13.57
N GLU A 108 22.76 8.80 12.30
CA GLU A 108 24.10 8.47 11.81
C GLU A 108 24.87 9.70 11.32
N SER A 109 24.20 10.66 10.68
CA SER A 109 24.86 11.81 10.05
C SER A 109 24.25 13.15 10.43
N ASN A 110 23.22 13.18 11.29
CA ASN A 110 22.39 14.36 11.49
C ASN A 110 21.84 14.88 10.14
N TRP A 111 21.23 13.97 9.36
CA TRP A 111 20.68 14.24 8.03
C TRP A 111 21.69 14.77 7.01
N GLY A 112 22.91 14.23 7.05
CA GLY A 112 23.99 14.59 6.13
C GLY A 112 24.84 15.79 6.58
N LYS A 113 24.63 16.35 7.77
CA LYS A 113 25.54 17.37 8.34
C LYS A 113 26.92 16.81 8.69
N ARG A 114 27.04 15.47 8.82
CA ARG A 114 28.29 14.75 9.07
C ARG A 114 28.40 13.60 8.10
N THR A 115 29.36 13.68 7.19
CA THR A 115 29.52 12.73 6.08
C THR A 115 30.95 12.23 6.01
N PRO A 116 31.16 10.97 5.58
CA PRO A 116 32.50 10.51 5.27
C PRO A 116 33.04 11.30 4.07
N LYS A 117 34.35 11.52 4.07
CA LYS A 117 35.05 12.16 2.96
C LYS A 117 35.91 11.15 2.23
N TYR A 118 36.03 11.31 0.92
CA TYR A 118 36.98 10.56 0.10
C TYR A 118 37.74 11.53 -0.81
N LYS A 119 39.08 11.53 -0.68
CA LYS A 119 39.98 12.46 -1.40
C LYS A 119 39.53 13.93 -1.29
N GLY A 120 39.08 14.34 -0.10
CA GLY A 120 38.61 15.70 0.18
C GLY A 120 37.20 16.03 -0.32
N LYS A 121 36.51 15.11 -1.02
CA LYS A 121 35.12 15.27 -1.47
C LYS A 121 34.15 14.63 -0.47
N GLU A 122 33.02 15.28 -0.24
CA GLU A 122 31.93 14.74 0.57
C GLU A 122 31.26 13.57 -0.15
N CYS A 123 30.92 12.52 0.61
CA CYS A 123 30.21 11.35 0.12
C CYS A 123 28.74 11.38 0.57
N PHE A 124 27.82 10.90 -0.26
CA PHE A 124 26.38 10.88 0.05
C PHE A 124 25.94 9.75 1.00
N ASN A 125 26.77 9.36 1.96
CA ASN A 125 26.44 8.30 2.91
C ASN A 125 25.96 8.89 4.24
N TYR A 126 24.64 8.97 4.39
CA TYR A 126 24.00 9.55 5.58
C TYR A 126 23.62 8.53 6.64
N TRP A 127 23.80 7.23 6.35
CA TRP A 127 23.28 6.12 7.16
C TRP A 127 24.38 5.27 7.81
N GLY A 128 25.64 5.69 7.70
CA GLY A 128 26.78 4.91 8.19
C GLY A 128 26.96 3.57 7.46
N TYR A 129 26.40 3.44 6.25
CA TYR A 129 26.39 2.17 5.51
C TYR A 129 27.81 1.69 5.19
N ARG A 130 28.04 0.39 5.36
CA ARG A 130 29.30 -0.30 5.07
C ARG A 130 29.04 -1.43 4.08
N GLY A 131 29.14 -1.11 2.80
CA GLY A 131 29.07 -2.08 1.70
C GLY A 131 30.40 -2.20 0.94
N PRO A 132 30.44 -3.08 -0.08
CA PRO A 132 31.67 -3.39 -0.82
C PRO A 132 32.19 -2.25 -1.72
N ASN A 133 31.38 -1.19 -1.93
CA ASN A 133 31.76 -0.05 -2.76
C ASN A 133 32.77 0.88 -2.05
N THR A 134 33.53 1.64 -2.85
CA THR A 134 34.63 2.56 -2.49
C THR A 134 34.63 3.04 -1.04
N LEU A 135 35.70 2.73 -0.30
CA LEU A 135 35.84 3.07 1.11
C LEU A 135 36.14 4.56 1.28
N GLY A 136 35.21 5.30 1.87
CA GLY A 136 35.46 6.61 2.48
C GLY A 136 36.14 6.47 3.85
N SER A 137 36.37 7.61 4.52
CA SER A 137 36.93 7.63 5.88
C SER A 137 36.15 6.73 6.85
N GLY A 138 36.84 5.91 7.65
CA GLY A 138 36.23 5.07 8.68
C GLY A 138 35.56 3.77 8.16
N GLY A 139 35.85 3.38 6.91
CA GLY A 139 35.32 2.15 6.31
C GLY A 139 33.86 2.24 5.86
N HIS A 140 33.31 3.45 5.77
CA HIS A 140 31.98 3.71 5.23
C HIS A 140 32.02 3.75 3.71
N SER A 141 30.96 3.28 3.05
CA SER A 141 30.86 3.42 1.59
C SER A 141 30.77 4.89 1.21
N CYS A 142 31.43 5.26 0.10
CA CYS A 142 31.34 6.58 -0.51
C CYS A 142 30.53 6.49 -1.80
N PHE A 143 29.25 6.89 -1.74
CA PHE A 143 28.36 6.89 -2.89
C PHE A 143 28.63 8.09 -3.80
N ALA A 144 28.56 7.88 -5.11
CA ALA A 144 28.86 8.89 -6.12
C ALA A 144 27.69 9.85 -6.34
N SER A 145 26.46 9.40 -6.11
CA SER A 145 25.25 10.22 -6.23
C SER A 145 24.27 10.00 -5.08
N ARG A 146 23.34 10.95 -4.94
CA ARG A 146 22.24 10.89 -3.96
C ARG A 146 21.28 9.74 -4.26
N GLU A 147 20.93 9.57 -5.53
CA GLU A 147 20.08 8.49 -6.02
C GLU A 147 20.69 7.11 -5.72
N GLU A 148 21.97 6.92 -6.05
CA GLU A 148 22.69 5.67 -5.77
C GLU A 148 22.68 5.35 -4.27
N ALA A 149 22.97 6.37 -3.44
CA ALA A 149 22.99 6.22 -1.99
C ALA A 149 21.64 5.76 -1.44
N VAL A 150 20.55 6.43 -1.84
CA VAL A 150 19.20 6.06 -1.42
C VAL A 150 18.84 4.67 -1.91
N ALA A 151 19.02 4.37 -3.20
CA ALA A 151 18.67 3.08 -3.78
C ALA A 151 19.36 1.90 -3.07
N ILE A 152 20.66 2.02 -2.75
CA ILE A 152 21.42 0.95 -2.09
C ILE A 152 20.98 0.77 -0.64
N VAL A 153 20.84 1.87 0.11
CA VAL A 153 20.44 1.82 1.51
C VAL A 153 18.99 1.35 1.64
N ALA A 154 18.09 1.86 0.82
CA ALA A 154 16.69 1.46 0.77
C ALA A 154 16.56 -0.03 0.46
N LYS A 155 17.30 -0.55 -0.53
CA LYS A 155 17.33 -1.99 -0.83
C LYS A 155 17.66 -2.84 0.40
N ARG A 156 18.62 -2.40 1.22
CA ARG A 156 18.96 -3.11 2.46
C ARG A 156 17.85 -3.01 3.51
N ILE A 157 17.28 -1.83 3.70
CA ILE A 157 16.17 -1.62 4.65
C ILE A 157 14.94 -2.43 4.22
N THR A 158 14.55 -2.38 2.95
CA THR A 158 13.46 -3.18 2.37
C THR A 158 13.68 -4.67 2.62
N TYR A 159 14.90 -5.17 2.45
CA TYR A 159 15.21 -6.57 2.77
C TYR A 159 14.93 -6.87 4.24
N LEU A 160 15.37 -6.01 5.17
CA LEU A 160 15.16 -6.20 6.61
C LEU A 160 13.67 -6.13 6.98
N VAL A 161 12.94 -5.13 6.49
CA VAL A 161 11.49 -4.99 6.70
C VAL A 161 10.75 -6.23 6.20
N LYS A 162 11.12 -6.78 5.03
CA LYS A 162 10.54 -8.04 4.53
C LYS A 162 10.83 -9.27 5.40
N GLN A 163 11.81 -9.20 6.30
CA GLN A 163 12.07 -10.24 7.30
C GLN A 163 11.32 -10.00 8.62
N GLY A 164 10.40 -9.03 8.67
CA GLY A 164 9.70 -8.62 9.89
C GLY A 164 10.52 -7.75 10.83
N ILE A 165 11.59 -7.12 10.33
CA ILE A 165 12.40 -6.16 11.10
C ILE A 165 11.85 -4.77 10.77
N ASP A 166 10.73 -4.43 11.40
CA ASP A 166 9.93 -3.25 11.05
C ASP A 166 9.76 -2.26 12.21
N THR A 167 10.34 -2.55 13.38
CA THR A 167 10.46 -1.59 14.49
C THR A 167 11.90 -1.09 14.69
N PRO A 168 12.10 0.13 15.24
CA PRO A 168 13.44 0.65 15.58
C PRO A 168 14.26 -0.27 16.51
N LYS A 169 13.57 -1.02 17.39
CA LYS A 169 14.20 -1.98 18.31
C LYS A 169 14.78 -3.16 17.55
N GLU A 170 14.06 -3.71 16.57
CA GLU A 170 14.52 -4.83 15.75
C GLU A 170 15.54 -4.35 14.71
N MET A 171 15.37 -3.14 14.19
CA MET A 171 16.29 -2.48 13.24
C MET A 171 17.68 -2.22 13.83
N ILE A 172 17.93 -2.56 15.10
CA ILE A 172 19.25 -2.52 15.72
C ILE A 172 20.32 -3.35 14.97
N VAL A 173 19.89 -4.33 14.17
CA VAL A 173 20.77 -5.08 13.24
C VAL A 173 21.48 -4.15 12.25
N TRP A 174 20.94 -2.97 11.95
CA TRP A 174 21.62 -1.94 11.16
C TRP A 174 22.91 -1.49 11.83
N LYS A 175 22.87 -1.26 13.15
CA LYS A 175 24.03 -0.83 13.95
C LYS A 175 24.99 -1.98 14.23
N CYS A 176 24.46 -3.12 14.66
CA CYS A 176 25.26 -4.20 15.24
C CYS A 176 25.61 -5.33 14.26
N GLY A 177 25.01 -5.38 13.07
CA GLY A 177 25.06 -6.57 12.24
C GLY A 177 24.42 -7.76 12.96
N SER A 178 25.13 -8.89 13.02
CA SER A 178 24.65 -10.13 13.66
C SER A 178 24.78 -10.15 15.19
N SER A 179 25.57 -9.24 15.80
CA SER A 179 25.80 -9.26 17.24
C SER A 179 26.23 -7.89 17.79
N CYS A 180 25.60 -7.46 18.90
CA CYS A 180 25.99 -6.23 19.59
C CYS A 180 27.10 -6.40 20.64
N ARG A 181 27.82 -7.54 20.68
CA ARG A 181 28.81 -7.85 21.75
C ARG A 181 29.94 -6.82 21.89
N THR A 182 30.29 -6.14 20.79
CA THR A 182 31.34 -5.11 20.75
C THR A 182 30.80 -3.70 21.09
N HIS A 183 29.51 -3.57 21.40
CA HIS A 183 28.86 -2.31 21.76
C HIS A 183 28.43 -2.32 23.22
N SER A 184 28.54 -1.16 23.88
CA SER A 184 27.97 -1.00 25.21
C SER A 184 26.44 -1.00 25.14
N SER A 185 25.79 -1.54 26.18
CA SER A 185 24.33 -1.55 26.27
C SER A 185 23.73 -0.14 26.21
N TYR A 186 24.46 0.85 26.74
CA TYR A 186 24.07 2.26 26.66
C TYR A 186 24.05 2.75 25.20
N SER A 187 25.11 2.48 24.42
CA SER A 187 25.18 2.89 23.00
C SER A 187 24.05 2.28 22.17
N VAL A 188 23.71 1.01 22.43
CA VAL A 188 22.61 0.30 21.78
C VAL A 188 21.26 0.95 22.11
N ARG A 189 20.94 1.10 23.41
CA ARG A 189 19.67 1.73 23.83
C ARG A 189 19.52 3.15 23.31
N LYS A 190 20.60 3.93 23.36
CA LYS A 190 20.61 5.29 22.83
C LYS A 190 20.32 5.31 21.33
N TRP A 191 20.92 4.40 20.56
CA TRP A 191 20.67 4.33 19.12
C TRP A 191 19.20 4.02 18.83
N ILE A 192 18.63 3.02 19.51
CA ILE A 192 17.21 2.65 19.35
C ILE A 192 16.32 3.85 19.68
N SER A 193 16.56 4.50 20.83
CA SER A 193 15.78 5.66 21.27
C SER A 193 15.89 6.85 20.31
N ASP A 194 17.10 7.13 19.80
CA ASP A 194 17.33 8.21 18.85
C ASP A 194 16.55 7.93 17.54
N VAL A 195 16.57 6.69 17.02
CA VAL A 195 15.85 6.33 15.78
C VAL A 195 14.34 6.31 16.00
N ASP A 196 13.87 5.71 17.10
CA ASP A 196 12.46 5.61 17.46
C ASP A 196 11.81 6.99 17.60
N LEU A 197 12.50 7.98 18.18
CA LEU A 197 12.00 9.34 18.30
C LEU A 197 11.57 9.95 16.95
N TYR A 198 12.33 9.71 15.87
CA TYR A 198 12.00 10.24 14.55
C TYR A 198 11.05 9.32 13.79
N PHE A 199 11.17 8.00 13.99
CA PHE A 199 10.25 7.02 13.44
C PHE A 199 8.82 7.34 13.89
N GLN A 200 8.58 7.47 15.20
CA GLN A 200 7.28 7.78 15.78
C GLN A 200 6.73 9.16 15.39
N LYS A 201 7.59 10.10 15.00
CA LYS A 201 7.13 11.41 14.49
C LYS A 201 6.60 11.32 13.06
N LEU A 202 7.13 10.41 12.25
CA LEU A 202 6.76 10.23 10.85
C LEU A 202 5.67 9.18 10.65
N SER A 203 5.57 8.19 11.53
CA SER A 203 4.54 7.13 11.53
C SER A 203 3.15 7.58 12.01
N LYS A 204 2.95 8.89 12.22
CA LYS A 204 1.67 9.45 12.65
C LYS A 204 0.67 9.59 11.51
#